data_AF-A0A2D4KZ15-F1
#
_entry.id   AF-A0A2D4KZ15-F1
#
_cell.length_a   1.000
_cell.length_b   1.000
_cell.length_c   1.000
_cell.angle_alpha   90.00
_cell.angle_beta   90.00
_cell.angle_gamma   90.00
#
_symmetry.space_group_name_H-M   'P 1'
#
loop_
_entity.id
_entity.type
_entity.pdbx_description
1 polymer ?
#
loop_
_entity_poly.entity_id
_entity_poly.type
_entity_poly.pdbx_seq_one_letter_code
_entity_poly.pdbx_strand_id
1 'polypeptide(L)'
;HGVALNCGVEIDTKQMHITFVVTLYSCSYGRDDCSLCLAADPQYECVWCEARDSCVFTKRCSSSTTTCPAPIITQIEPKNGPLSGGILLTIRGSNLGIKAEDVKEIMVANTECQFRKEFYSVSTKIVCEVGHGSMEKTGEIQVNINGQHGTSTNEVQFTYQDPIPTGINPLRGPQAGGTVLTISGTNLATGSIQDVSVYLDEEPCRVISFGQEIVCVTGPNSKKGAVSVTLQIGNTKKEIQNVQFTYSENPTVSKITPEVSIRSGGRNITVLGAGFDIIQKFSVELKFKPFTDI
;
A
#
# COMPACT_ATOMS: atom_id res chain seq x y z
N HIS A 1 26.35 -11.41 28.42
CA HIS A 1 25.86 -12.58 27.67
C HIS A 1 25.57 -13.71 28.65
N GLY A 2 24.30 -14.11 28.79
CA GLY A 2 23.91 -15.27 29.59
C GLY A 2 22.99 -16.12 28.72
N VAL A 3 23.35 -17.39 28.55
CA VAL A 3 22.66 -18.35 27.68
C VAL A 3 22.07 -19.42 28.60
N ALA A 4 20.76 -19.66 28.51
CA ALA A 4 20.10 -20.77 29.17
C ALA A 4 20.10 -21.99 28.24
N LEU A 5 20.38 -23.18 28.78
CA LEU A 5 20.47 -24.45 28.07
C LEU A 5 19.34 -25.36 28.56
N ASN A 6 18.51 -25.88 27.66
CA ASN A 6 17.56 -26.96 27.93
C ASN A 6 17.87 -28.13 26.99
N CYS A 7 18.02 -29.34 27.53
CA CYS A 7 18.41 -30.55 26.78
C CYS A 7 17.28 -31.57 26.75
N GLY A 8 16.92 -32.06 25.56
CA GLY A 8 16.05 -33.21 25.33
C GLY A 8 16.77 -34.27 24.48
N VAL A 9 16.44 -35.56 24.68
CA VAL A 9 17.09 -36.71 24.02
C VAL A 9 16.05 -37.51 23.24
N GLU A 10 16.29 -37.73 21.95
CA GLU A 10 15.60 -38.73 21.13
C GLU A 10 16.64 -39.65 20.47
N ILE A 11 16.41 -40.97 20.54
CA ILE A 11 17.37 -42.00 20.14
C ILE A 11 16.81 -42.77 18.93
N ASP A 12 17.53 -42.77 17.80
CA ASP A 12 17.26 -43.64 16.65
C ASP A 12 18.47 -44.55 16.36
N THR A 13 18.22 -45.83 16.06
CA THR A 13 19.11 -46.97 16.37
C THR A 13 19.96 -47.52 15.22
N LYS A 14 20.17 -46.79 14.11
CA LYS A 14 20.89 -47.37 12.95
C LYS A 14 22.05 -46.61 12.32
N GLN A 15 22.32 -45.35 12.67
CA GLN A 15 23.57 -44.66 12.31
C GLN A 15 23.70 -43.39 13.16
N MET A 16 24.73 -43.30 14.00
CA MET A 16 24.89 -42.20 14.97
C MET A 16 25.41 -40.92 14.30
N HIS A 17 24.54 -40.23 13.57
CA HIS A 17 24.77 -38.84 13.20
C HIS A 17 23.99 -37.96 14.19
N ILE A 18 24.57 -37.74 15.37
CA ILE A 18 23.94 -36.92 16.41
C ILE A 18 24.09 -35.46 16.02
N THR A 19 23.02 -34.88 15.50
CA THR A 19 22.96 -33.44 15.24
C THR A 19 22.35 -32.76 16.46
N PHE A 20 23.19 -32.08 17.25
CA PHE A 20 22.70 -31.25 18.36
C PHE A 20 22.26 -29.90 17.83
N VAL A 21 20.99 -29.55 18.02
CA VAL A 21 20.50 -28.20 17.76
C VAL A 21 20.60 -27.40 19.06
N VAL A 22 21.51 -26.45 19.11
CA VAL A 22 21.64 -25.49 20.22
C VAL A 22 21.04 -24.17 19.77
N THR A 23 19.97 -23.74 20.44
CA THR A 23 19.35 -22.43 20.19
C THR A 23 19.99 -21.38 21.10
N LEU A 24 20.79 -20.50 20.52
CA LEU A 24 21.31 -19.31 21.19
C LEU A 24 20.32 -18.15 21.01
N TYR A 25 19.95 -17.52 22.11
CA TYR A 25 18.96 -16.45 22.10
C TYR A 25 19.41 -15.25 22.95
N SER A 26 19.05 -14.04 22.50
CA SER A 26 19.30 -12.79 23.22
C SER A 26 18.01 -12.00 23.40
N CYS A 27 17.63 -11.74 24.67
CA CYS A 27 16.44 -10.95 24.98
C CYS A 27 16.50 -9.53 24.39
N SER A 28 17.68 -8.92 24.29
CA SER A 28 17.81 -7.55 23.81
C SER A 28 17.73 -7.40 22.29
N TYR A 29 17.94 -8.47 21.53
CA TYR A 29 18.03 -8.36 20.07
C TYR A 29 16.63 -8.25 19.46
N GLY A 30 16.38 -7.16 18.72
CA GLY A 30 15.09 -6.88 18.08
C GLY A 30 13.95 -6.61 19.05
N ARG A 31 14.25 -6.20 20.28
CA ARG A 31 13.28 -5.89 21.35
C ARG A 31 13.63 -4.57 21.99
N ASP A 32 13.47 -3.54 21.18
CA ASP A 32 13.88 -2.18 21.52
C ASP A 32 12.90 -1.48 22.47
N ASP A 33 11.73 -2.08 22.70
CA ASP A 33 10.71 -1.56 23.62
C ASP A 33 10.12 -2.66 24.53
N CYS A 34 9.36 -2.22 25.53
CA CYS A 34 8.76 -3.08 26.53
C CYS A 34 7.79 -4.08 25.93
N SER A 35 6.95 -3.67 24.97
CA SER A 35 5.93 -4.56 24.41
C SER A 35 6.55 -5.67 23.55
N LEU A 36 7.59 -5.37 22.76
CA LEU A 36 8.38 -6.39 22.07
C LEU A 36 9.07 -7.34 23.05
N CYS A 37 9.55 -6.81 24.17
CA CYS A 37 10.15 -7.60 25.25
C CYS A 37 9.18 -8.60 25.86
N LEU A 38 8.02 -8.13 26.29
CA LEU A 38 7.00 -8.94 26.96
C LEU A 38 6.27 -9.89 26.00
N ALA A 39 6.29 -9.62 24.70
CA ALA A 39 5.77 -10.53 23.68
C ALA A 39 6.75 -11.65 23.30
N ALA A 40 7.97 -11.66 23.85
CA ALA A 40 8.91 -12.74 23.65
C ALA A 40 8.31 -14.08 24.13
N ASP A 41 8.73 -15.17 23.48
CA ASP A 41 8.31 -16.50 23.90
C ASP A 41 8.70 -16.73 25.37
N PRO A 42 7.74 -17.12 26.24
CA PRO A 42 7.98 -17.35 27.65
C PRO A 42 9.14 -18.30 27.94
N GLN A 43 9.47 -19.23 27.03
CA GLN A 43 10.58 -20.17 27.20
C GLN A 43 11.96 -19.49 27.33
N TYR A 44 12.09 -18.26 26.82
CA TYR A 44 13.33 -17.49 26.89
C TYR A 44 13.46 -16.64 28.17
N GLU A 45 12.42 -16.62 29.02
CA GLU A 45 12.37 -15.91 30.30
C GLU A 45 12.86 -14.44 30.22
N CYS A 46 12.48 -13.74 29.15
CA CYS A 46 12.79 -12.32 28.99
C CYS A 46 11.84 -11.44 29.78
N VAL A 47 12.38 -10.36 30.34
CA VAL A 47 11.63 -9.35 31.08
C VAL A 47 12.12 -7.95 30.72
N TRP A 48 11.20 -6.98 30.75
CA TRP A 48 11.58 -5.58 30.67
C TRP A 48 12.10 -5.11 32.02
N CYS A 49 13.33 -4.61 32.05
CA CYS A 49 13.98 -4.18 33.28
C CYS A 49 13.96 -2.66 33.42
N GLU A 50 13.13 -2.14 34.32
CA GLU A 50 12.89 -0.69 34.48
C GLU A 50 14.17 0.08 34.78
N ALA A 51 15.02 -0.45 35.66
CA ALA A 51 16.28 0.18 36.04
C ALA A 51 17.29 0.32 34.88
N ARG A 52 17.09 -0.43 33.79
CA ARG A 52 17.97 -0.43 32.62
C ARG A 52 17.26 0.01 31.34
N ASP A 53 15.98 0.29 31.42
CA ASP A 53 15.10 0.58 30.29
C ASP A 53 15.36 -0.34 29.08
N SER A 54 15.45 -1.65 29.35
CA SER A 54 15.85 -2.63 28.32
C SER A 54 15.36 -4.04 28.61
N CYS A 55 15.25 -4.82 27.53
CA CYS A 55 14.87 -6.22 27.57
C CYS A 55 16.06 -7.11 27.96
N VAL A 56 15.94 -7.83 29.08
CA VAL A 56 17.01 -8.69 29.60
C VAL A 56 16.45 -10.04 30.06
N PHE A 57 17.33 -11.02 30.20
CA PHE A 57 16.98 -12.29 30.85
C PHE A 57 16.64 -12.07 32.32
N THR A 58 15.58 -12.70 32.83
CA THR A 58 15.00 -12.47 34.16
C THR A 58 16.04 -12.39 35.30
N LYS A 59 17.01 -13.31 35.34
CA LYS A 59 18.06 -13.35 36.39
C LYS A 59 19.03 -12.16 36.36
N ARG A 60 18.99 -11.33 35.32
CA ARG A 60 19.80 -10.10 35.18
C ARG A 60 19.04 -8.85 35.58
N CYS A 61 17.78 -8.97 35.96
CA CYS A 61 16.96 -7.85 36.39
C CYS A 61 16.57 -8.00 37.87
N SER A 62 16.70 -6.90 38.62
CA SER A 62 16.28 -6.87 40.03
C SER A 62 14.81 -6.51 40.21
N SER A 63 14.23 -5.76 39.26
CA SER A 63 12.84 -5.31 39.25
C SER A 63 12.30 -5.30 37.82
N SER A 64 11.47 -6.29 37.50
CA SER A 64 10.81 -6.40 36.20
C SER A 64 9.37 -5.87 36.26
N THR A 65 8.90 -5.29 35.17
CA THR A 65 7.49 -4.88 35.03
C THR A 65 6.71 -5.82 34.11
N THR A 66 5.41 -5.93 34.38
CA THR A 66 4.43 -6.58 33.49
C THR A 66 3.60 -5.57 32.69
N THR A 67 3.77 -4.27 32.96
CA THR A 67 3.01 -3.18 32.35
C THR A 67 3.97 -2.28 31.60
N CYS A 68 3.69 -2.07 30.32
CA CYS A 68 4.50 -1.21 29.48
C CYS A 68 4.10 0.27 29.58
N PRO A 69 5.03 1.20 29.27
CA PRO A 69 4.72 2.63 29.15
C PRO A 69 3.66 2.93 28.10
N ALA A 70 3.21 4.18 28.08
CA ALA A 70 2.31 4.68 27.05
C ALA A 70 2.89 4.47 25.64
N PRO A 71 2.03 4.14 24.65
CA PRO A 71 2.45 3.97 23.27
C PRO A 71 2.94 5.30 22.68
N ILE A 72 4.00 5.23 21.86
CA ILE A 72 4.56 6.39 21.16
C ILE A 72 4.32 6.21 19.67
N ILE A 73 3.65 7.18 19.05
CA ILE A 73 3.38 7.20 17.61
C ILE A 73 4.48 8.02 16.93
N THR A 74 5.19 7.40 15.98
CA THR A 74 6.31 8.03 15.28
C THR A 74 6.01 8.34 13.82
N GLN A 75 5.10 7.60 13.19
CA GLN A 75 4.76 7.79 11.78
C GLN A 75 3.36 7.28 11.49
N ILE A 76 2.70 7.92 10.52
CA ILE A 76 1.48 7.42 9.89
C ILE A 76 1.65 7.41 8.37
N GLU A 77 0.93 6.51 7.70
CA GLU A 77 0.85 6.43 6.25
C GLU A 77 -0.52 5.87 5.84
N PRO A 78 -1.31 6.54 4.97
CA PRO A 78 -1.05 7.86 4.39
C PRO A 78 -1.25 9.00 5.42
N LYS A 79 -0.79 10.22 5.08
CA LYS A 79 -0.94 11.43 5.93
C LYS A 79 -2.28 12.15 5.75
N ASN A 80 -3.06 11.74 4.77
CA ASN A 80 -4.34 12.34 4.46
C ASN A 80 -5.32 11.28 3.95
N GLY A 81 -6.61 11.63 3.93
CA GLY A 81 -7.65 10.76 3.42
C GLY A 81 -8.95 11.49 3.12
N PRO A 82 -9.88 10.80 2.43
CA PRO A 82 -11.14 11.41 2.03
C PRO A 82 -12.05 11.62 3.25
N LEU A 83 -12.95 12.62 3.16
CA LEU A 83 -13.97 12.87 4.17
C LEU A 83 -14.84 11.63 4.44
N SER A 84 -15.14 10.82 3.43
CA SER A 84 -15.94 9.59 3.60
C SER A 84 -15.19 8.47 4.33
N GLY A 85 -13.89 8.59 4.57
CA GLY A 85 -13.06 7.52 5.14
C GLY A 85 -12.95 6.31 4.20
N GLY A 86 -12.83 5.11 4.78
CA GLY A 86 -12.72 3.85 4.04
C GLY A 86 -11.34 3.58 3.46
N ILE A 87 -10.31 4.28 3.93
CA ILE A 87 -8.91 4.01 3.58
C ILE A 87 -8.20 3.32 4.74
N LEU A 88 -7.15 2.57 4.45
CA LEU A 88 -6.32 1.95 5.49
C LEU A 88 -5.21 2.91 5.95
N LEU A 89 -5.25 3.26 7.23
CA LEU A 89 -4.19 4.02 7.90
C LEU A 89 -3.24 3.06 8.61
N THR A 90 -1.97 3.13 8.25
CA THR A 90 -0.87 2.46 8.96
C THR A 90 -0.27 3.41 9.98
N ILE A 91 -0.26 3.01 11.25
CA ILE A 91 0.34 3.73 12.38
C ILE A 91 1.57 2.94 12.82
N ARG A 92 2.72 3.61 12.91
CA ARG A 92 3.99 3.03 13.38
C ARG A 92 4.47 3.73 14.64
N GLY A 93 5.16 2.99 15.48
CA GLY A 93 5.53 3.47 16.80
C GLY A 93 6.23 2.42 17.65
N SER A 94 6.18 2.65 18.96
CA SER A 94 6.66 1.72 19.99
C SER A 94 5.62 1.54 21.09
N ASN A 95 5.71 0.43 21.83
CA ASN A 95 4.77 0.03 22.87
C ASN A 95 3.30 -0.07 22.38
N LEU A 96 3.07 -0.42 21.11
CA LEU A 96 1.73 -0.56 20.51
C LEU A 96 1.03 -1.89 20.87
N GLY A 97 1.26 -2.39 22.08
CA GLY A 97 0.67 -3.64 22.61
C GLY A 97 1.56 -4.87 22.44
N ILE A 98 1.36 -5.85 23.33
CA ILE A 98 2.05 -7.14 23.31
C ILE A 98 1.32 -8.14 22.40
N LYS A 99 0.02 -7.92 22.18
CA LYS A 99 -0.85 -8.67 21.27
C LYS A 99 -1.93 -7.76 20.68
N ALA A 100 -2.57 -8.22 19.61
CA ALA A 100 -3.58 -7.42 18.91
C ALA A 100 -4.77 -7.05 19.81
N GLU A 101 -5.15 -7.91 20.77
CA GLU A 101 -6.28 -7.67 21.67
C GLU A 101 -6.06 -6.50 22.65
N ASP A 102 -4.82 -6.04 22.79
CA ASP A 102 -4.51 -4.91 23.67
C ASP A 102 -4.95 -3.58 23.05
N VAL A 103 -5.08 -3.51 21.72
CA VAL A 103 -5.60 -2.34 21.01
C VAL A 103 -7.10 -2.24 21.27
N LYS A 104 -7.51 -1.26 22.10
CA LYS A 104 -8.90 -1.07 22.52
C LYS A 104 -9.63 -0.03 21.69
N GLU A 105 -8.94 1.04 21.31
CA GLU A 105 -9.54 2.18 20.63
C GLU A 105 -8.47 2.89 19.79
N ILE A 106 -8.88 3.39 18.63
CA ILE A 106 -8.03 4.21 17.75
C ILE A 106 -8.89 5.38 17.26
N MET A 107 -8.40 6.60 17.48
CA MET A 107 -9.03 7.83 17.03
C MET A 107 -8.09 8.57 16.09
N VAL A 108 -8.61 9.05 14.97
CA VAL A 108 -7.89 9.82 13.95
C VAL A 108 -8.58 11.16 13.81
N ALA A 109 -7.94 12.24 14.25
CA ALA A 109 -8.50 13.59 14.30
C ALA A 109 -9.91 13.63 14.93
N ASN A 110 -10.11 12.95 16.06
CA ASN A 110 -11.40 12.79 16.75
C ASN A 110 -12.48 12.02 15.97
N THR A 111 -12.08 11.18 15.00
CA THR A 111 -12.97 10.24 14.31
C THR A 111 -12.51 8.82 14.59
N GLU A 112 -13.45 7.92 14.87
CA GLU A 112 -13.16 6.50 15.13
C GLU A 112 -12.46 5.85 13.93
N CYS A 113 -11.44 5.03 14.20
CA CYS A 113 -10.73 4.23 13.21
C CYS A 113 -10.86 2.74 13.56
N GLN A 114 -11.45 1.97 12.65
CA GLN A 114 -11.76 0.56 12.90
C GLN A 114 -10.49 -0.30 12.83
N PHE A 115 -10.08 -0.88 13.95
CA PHE A 115 -8.86 -1.69 14.02
C PHE A 115 -8.92 -2.95 13.13
N ARG A 116 -7.87 -3.16 12.32
CA ARG A 116 -7.73 -4.31 11.40
C ARG A 116 -6.63 -5.25 11.90
N LYS A 117 -7.04 -6.22 12.73
CA LYS A 117 -6.16 -7.17 13.43
C LYS A 117 -5.24 -7.96 12.50
N GLU A 118 -5.72 -8.29 11.31
CA GLU A 118 -5.01 -9.08 10.29
C GLU A 118 -3.73 -8.40 9.77
N PHE A 119 -3.60 -7.08 9.93
CA PHE A 119 -2.45 -6.31 9.49
C PHE A 119 -1.55 -5.85 10.64
N TYR A 120 -1.90 -6.16 11.89
CA TYR A 120 -1.15 -5.77 13.09
C TYR A 120 0.26 -6.37 13.11
N SER A 121 1.22 -5.66 13.70
CA SER A 121 2.53 -6.20 14.05
C SER A 121 2.87 -5.78 15.45
N VAL A 122 3.20 -6.76 16.30
CA VAL A 122 3.45 -6.59 17.74
C VAL A 122 4.31 -5.36 17.99
N SER A 123 3.81 -4.48 18.87
CA SER A 123 4.40 -3.21 19.31
C SER A 123 4.71 -2.14 18.24
N THR A 124 4.86 -2.52 16.97
CA THR A 124 5.52 -1.68 15.96
C THR A 124 4.56 -1.13 14.91
N LYS A 125 3.40 -1.76 14.73
CA LYS A 125 2.47 -1.37 13.66
C LYS A 125 1.02 -1.71 14.00
N ILE A 126 0.17 -0.69 13.93
CA ILE A 126 -1.29 -0.81 13.93
C ILE A 126 -1.79 -0.42 12.55
N VAL A 127 -2.81 -1.11 12.05
CA VAL A 127 -3.54 -0.69 10.85
C VAL A 127 -5.01 -0.58 11.20
N CYS A 128 -5.65 0.50 10.77
CA CYS A 128 -7.07 0.72 10.97
C CYS A 128 -7.72 1.30 9.72
N GLU A 129 -9.02 1.08 9.57
CA GLU A 129 -9.83 1.68 8.51
C GLU A 129 -10.41 3.00 9.02
N VAL A 130 -10.07 4.09 8.34
CA VAL A 130 -10.41 5.45 8.75
C VAL A 130 -11.92 5.67 8.63
N GLY A 131 -12.57 6.12 9.71
CA GLY A 131 -14.00 6.44 9.71
C GLY A 131 -14.34 7.74 9.00
N HIS A 132 -15.65 8.02 8.90
CA HIS A 132 -16.20 9.20 8.26
C HIS A 132 -15.87 10.50 9.03
N GLY A 133 -15.19 11.43 8.36
CA GLY A 133 -14.96 12.79 8.82
C GLY A 133 -16.01 13.75 8.27
N SER A 134 -16.66 14.53 9.14
CA SER A 134 -17.76 15.43 8.76
C SER A 134 -17.31 16.65 7.94
N MET A 135 -16.05 17.05 8.04
CA MET A 135 -15.49 18.22 7.36
C MET A 135 -13.98 18.11 7.23
N GLU A 136 -13.39 18.99 6.42
CA GLU A 136 -11.94 19.11 6.31
C GLU A 136 -11.35 19.52 7.66
N LYS A 137 -10.42 18.72 8.16
CA LYS A 137 -9.76 18.94 9.45
C LYS A 137 -8.43 18.22 9.47
N THR A 138 -7.50 18.77 10.24
CA THR A 138 -6.24 18.10 10.56
C THR A 138 -6.21 17.85 12.05
N GLY A 139 -5.76 16.67 12.47
CA GLY A 139 -5.69 16.33 13.88
C GLY A 139 -4.74 15.19 14.18
N GLU A 140 -4.49 15.02 15.47
CA GLU A 140 -3.65 13.97 16.03
C GLU A 140 -4.30 12.59 15.93
N ILE A 141 -3.48 11.56 16.17
CA ILE A 141 -3.87 10.17 16.26
C ILE A 141 -3.75 9.78 17.73
N GLN A 142 -4.80 9.17 18.26
CA GLN A 142 -4.82 8.64 19.62
C GLN A 142 -5.03 7.13 19.57
N VAL A 143 -4.27 6.40 20.36
CA VAL A 143 -4.40 4.95 20.52
C VAL A 143 -4.54 4.60 22.00
N ASN A 144 -5.48 3.71 22.30
CA ASN A 144 -5.65 3.13 23.63
C ASN A 144 -5.15 1.68 23.61
N ILE A 145 -4.05 1.44 24.30
CA ILE A 145 -3.43 0.12 24.45
C ILE A 145 -3.66 -0.34 25.88
N ASN A 146 -4.74 -1.10 26.08
CA ASN A 146 -5.14 -1.67 27.37
C ASN A 146 -5.16 -0.66 28.53
N GLY A 147 -5.69 0.54 28.29
CA GLY A 147 -5.76 1.64 29.26
C GLY A 147 -4.58 2.61 29.22
N GLN A 148 -3.53 2.31 28.45
CA GLN A 148 -2.44 3.25 28.17
C GLN A 148 -2.77 4.07 26.94
N HIS A 149 -2.79 5.40 27.09
CA HIS A 149 -3.12 6.32 26.01
C HIS A 149 -1.85 6.89 25.38
N GLY A 150 -1.72 6.78 24.06
CA GLY A 150 -0.70 7.46 23.29
C GLY A 150 -1.33 8.43 22.32
N THR A 151 -0.71 9.60 22.18
CA THR A 151 -1.13 10.66 21.28
C THR A 151 0.03 11.04 20.39
N SER A 152 -0.23 11.21 19.10
CA SER A 152 0.79 11.64 18.13
C SER A 152 1.18 13.10 18.32
N THR A 153 2.39 13.47 17.90
CA THR A 153 2.86 14.85 17.99
C THR A 153 2.29 15.71 16.85
N ASN A 154 2.51 17.03 16.92
CA ASN A 154 2.12 17.96 15.84
C ASN A 154 2.81 17.68 14.49
N GLU A 155 3.91 16.91 14.48
CA GLU A 155 4.60 16.50 13.25
C GLU A 155 3.94 15.29 12.58
N VAL A 156 3.10 14.55 13.33
CA VAL A 156 2.41 13.34 12.88
C VAL A 156 0.91 13.58 13.03
N GLN A 157 0.33 14.22 12.02
CA GLN A 157 -1.09 14.54 11.97
C GLN A 157 -1.72 13.96 10.69
N PHE A 158 -2.99 13.63 10.79
CA PHE A 158 -3.80 13.17 9.67
C PHE A 158 -4.74 14.27 9.20
N THR A 159 -4.82 14.48 7.89
CA THR A 159 -5.68 15.48 7.26
C THR A 159 -6.84 14.82 6.50
N TYR A 160 -8.05 15.14 6.91
CA TYR A 160 -9.27 14.90 6.14
C TYR A 160 -9.42 16.00 5.09
N GLN A 161 -9.58 15.63 3.82
CA GLN A 161 -9.74 16.56 2.70
C GLN A 161 -10.69 16.02 1.62
N ASP A 162 -11.23 16.89 0.78
CA ASP A 162 -12.08 16.48 -0.36
C ASP A 162 -11.26 16.44 -1.67
N PRO A 163 -11.13 15.27 -2.33
CA PRO A 163 -10.54 15.18 -3.66
C PRO A 163 -11.51 15.70 -4.73
N ILE A 164 -11.05 16.63 -5.57
CA ILE A 164 -11.88 17.30 -6.59
C ILE A 164 -11.24 17.07 -7.96
N PRO A 165 -11.64 16.01 -8.70
CA PRO A 165 -11.20 15.85 -10.08
C PRO A 165 -11.93 16.85 -10.99
N THR A 166 -11.19 17.51 -11.89
CA THR A 166 -11.70 18.62 -12.72
C THR A 166 -11.54 18.38 -14.22
N GLY A 167 -10.69 17.45 -14.64
CA GLY A 167 -10.42 17.24 -16.06
C GLY A 167 -9.74 15.92 -16.36
N ILE A 168 -9.78 15.54 -17.64
CA ILE A 168 -9.11 14.36 -18.17
C ILE A 168 -8.38 14.69 -19.48
N ASN A 169 -7.31 13.96 -19.77
CA ASN A 169 -6.60 14.04 -21.04
C ASN A 169 -5.98 12.67 -21.38
N PRO A 170 -6.15 12.14 -22.61
CA PRO A 170 -6.93 12.67 -23.73
C PRO A 170 -8.44 12.49 -23.54
N LEU A 171 -9.25 13.18 -24.36
CA LEU A 171 -10.73 13.10 -24.34
C LEU A 171 -11.29 11.94 -25.17
N ARG A 172 -10.45 11.18 -25.88
CA ARG A 172 -10.86 10.06 -26.72
C ARG A 172 -9.75 9.04 -26.90
N GLY A 173 -10.13 7.81 -27.22
CA GLY A 173 -9.24 6.70 -27.53
C GLY A 173 -9.98 5.51 -28.14
N PRO A 174 -9.26 4.48 -28.60
CA PRO A 174 -9.86 3.31 -29.27
C PRO A 174 -10.70 2.44 -28.31
N GLN A 175 -11.74 1.80 -28.85
CA GLN A 175 -12.56 0.80 -28.15
C GLN A 175 -11.77 -0.37 -27.56
N ALA A 176 -10.62 -0.71 -28.16
CA ALA A 176 -9.73 -1.74 -27.63
C ALA A 176 -9.10 -1.37 -26.28
N GLY A 177 -9.20 -0.11 -25.82
CA GLY A 177 -8.56 0.37 -24.61
C GLY A 177 -7.08 0.69 -24.83
N GLY A 178 -6.29 0.65 -23.76
CA GLY A 178 -4.85 0.93 -23.80
C GLY A 178 -4.49 2.41 -23.88
N THR A 179 -5.48 3.30 -23.74
CA THR A 179 -5.23 4.75 -23.69
C THR A 179 -4.71 5.12 -22.31
N VAL A 180 -3.60 5.83 -22.24
CA VAL A 180 -3.06 6.41 -21.00
C VAL A 180 -3.84 7.69 -20.71
N LEU A 181 -4.78 7.60 -19.79
CA LEU A 181 -5.65 8.68 -19.35
C LEU A 181 -5.05 9.35 -18.11
N THR A 182 -4.82 10.65 -18.19
CA THR A 182 -4.43 11.51 -17.08
C THR A 182 -5.66 12.24 -16.54
N ILE A 183 -5.90 12.16 -15.23
CA ILE A 183 -6.93 12.86 -14.50
C ILE A 183 -6.27 13.96 -13.67
N SER A 184 -6.72 15.20 -13.87
CA SER A 184 -6.24 16.40 -13.18
C SER A 184 -7.29 16.91 -12.19
N GLY A 185 -6.85 17.62 -11.16
CA GLY A 185 -7.75 18.13 -10.14
C GLY A 185 -7.02 18.71 -8.94
N THR A 186 -7.78 18.91 -7.86
CA THR A 186 -7.28 19.38 -6.57
C THR A 186 -7.35 18.24 -5.56
N ASN A 187 -6.36 18.17 -4.66
CA ASN A 187 -6.29 17.14 -3.61
C ASN A 187 -6.38 15.70 -4.15
N LEU A 188 -5.91 15.42 -5.37
CA LEU A 188 -5.95 14.06 -5.91
C LEU A 188 -4.99 13.10 -5.21
N ALA A 189 -3.93 13.61 -4.59
CA ALA A 189 -3.01 12.85 -3.73
C ALA A 189 -3.62 12.54 -2.35
N THR A 190 -4.90 12.17 -2.31
CA THR A 190 -5.64 11.81 -1.09
C THR A 190 -5.60 10.30 -0.87
N GLY A 191 -5.12 9.85 0.29
CA GLY A 191 -4.98 8.44 0.61
C GLY A 191 -3.74 7.81 -0.03
N SER A 192 -3.82 6.53 -0.41
CA SER A 192 -2.75 5.80 -1.08
C SER A 192 -3.20 5.24 -2.44
N ILE A 193 -2.25 4.83 -3.28
CA ILE A 193 -2.56 4.19 -4.57
C ILE A 193 -3.43 2.93 -4.44
N GLN A 194 -3.39 2.25 -3.28
CA GLN A 194 -4.20 1.06 -3.03
C GLN A 194 -5.66 1.38 -2.75
N ASP A 195 -5.96 2.62 -2.33
CA ASP A 195 -7.31 3.10 -2.02
C ASP A 195 -8.01 3.71 -3.25
N VAL A 196 -7.31 3.83 -4.37
CA VAL A 196 -7.77 4.53 -5.57
C VAL A 196 -8.23 3.55 -6.64
N SER A 197 -9.40 3.82 -7.22
CA SER A 197 -9.91 3.13 -8.39
C SER A 197 -10.51 4.14 -9.36
N VAL A 198 -10.36 3.89 -10.66
CA VAL A 198 -10.91 4.75 -11.73
C VAL A 198 -11.74 3.87 -12.65
N TYR A 199 -12.90 4.38 -13.05
CA TYR A 199 -13.83 3.69 -13.93
C TYR A 199 -14.27 4.60 -15.07
N LEU A 200 -14.44 4.02 -16.26
CA LEU A 200 -15.08 4.63 -17.42
C LEU A 200 -16.43 3.94 -17.60
N ASP A 201 -17.50 4.58 -17.13
CA ASP A 201 -18.76 3.92 -16.74
C ASP A 201 -18.49 2.70 -15.82
N GLU A 202 -18.73 1.48 -16.30
CA GLU A 202 -18.51 0.22 -15.56
C GLU A 202 -17.14 -0.41 -15.84
N GLU A 203 -16.38 0.11 -16.82
CA GLU A 203 -15.12 -0.49 -17.24
C GLU A 203 -13.93 0.04 -16.42
N PRO A 204 -13.10 -0.83 -15.82
CA PRO A 204 -12.00 -0.39 -14.98
C PRO A 204 -10.88 0.27 -15.79
N CYS A 205 -10.35 1.37 -15.26
CA CYS A 205 -9.13 2.01 -15.73
C CYS A 205 -8.00 1.68 -14.76
N ARG A 206 -6.99 0.94 -15.24
CA ARG A 206 -5.90 0.46 -14.37
C ARG A 206 -4.97 1.60 -14.01
N VAL A 207 -5.02 2.06 -12.76
CA VAL A 207 -4.15 3.12 -12.24
C VAL A 207 -2.68 2.67 -12.29
N ILE A 208 -1.82 3.52 -12.84
CA ILE A 208 -0.38 3.30 -12.97
C ILE A 208 0.46 4.38 -12.27
N SER A 209 -0.13 5.55 -11.98
CA SER A 209 0.52 6.62 -11.22
C SER A 209 -0.52 7.36 -10.38
N PHE A 210 -0.13 7.74 -9.16
CA PHE A 210 -0.95 8.43 -8.18
C PHE A 210 -0.16 9.58 -7.55
N GLY A 211 -0.77 10.75 -7.43
CA GLY A 211 -0.14 11.97 -6.94
C GLY A 211 -1.02 13.19 -7.19
N GLN A 212 -0.43 14.32 -7.57
CA GLN A 212 -1.19 15.53 -7.96
C GLN A 212 -2.10 15.28 -9.17
N GLU A 213 -1.72 14.31 -10.01
CA GLU A 213 -2.53 13.76 -11.08
C GLU A 213 -2.64 12.25 -10.89
N ILE A 214 -3.71 11.67 -11.42
CA ILE A 214 -3.92 10.23 -11.45
C ILE A 214 -3.82 9.78 -12.89
N VAL A 215 -2.91 8.82 -13.17
CA VAL A 215 -2.74 8.27 -14.51
C VAL A 215 -3.21 6.83 -14.51
N CYS A 216 -4.08 6.49 -15.44
CA CYS A 216 -4.61 5.14 -15.60
C CYS A 216 -4.60 4.69 -17.06
N VAL A 217 -4.70 3.38 -17.29
CA VAL A 217 -4.79 2.79 -18.63
C VAL A 217 -6.20 2.25 -18.84
N THR A 218 -6.89 2.75 -19.86
CA THR A 218 -8.28 2.36 -20.15
C THR A 218 -8.39 0.87 -20.51
N GLY A 219 -9.44 0.22 -20.01
CA GLY A 219 -9.84 -1.11 -20.46
C GLY A 219 -10.54 -1.09 -21.83
N PRO A 220 -10.80 -2.26 -22.43
CA PRO A 220 -11.61 -2.36 -23.63
C PRO A 220 -13.07 -2.01 -23.32
N ASN A 221 -13.77 -1.37 -24.27
CA ASN A 221 -15.19 -1.10 -24.16
C ASN A 221 -15.92 -1.47 -25.47
N SER A 222 -16.96 -2.30 -25.33
CA SER A 222 -17.77 -2.77 -26.45
C SER A 222 -18.64 -1.67 -27.07
N LYS A 223 -18.98 -0.63 -26.31
CA LYS A 223 -19.78 0.51 -26.75
C LYS A 223 -18.89 1.60 -27.34
N LYS A 224 -19.40 2.25 -28.38
CA LYS A 224 -18.83 3.49 -28.94
C LYS A 224 -19.51 4.68 -28.27
N GLY A 225 -18.80 5.80 -28.22
CA GLY A 225 -19.34 7.08 -27.78
C GLY A 225 -18.81 7.52 -26.43
N ALA A 226 -19.46 8.55 -25.91
CA ALA A 226 -19.05 9.20 -24.68
C ALA A 226 -19.43 8.38 -23.44
N VAL A 227 -18.50 8.29 -22.50
CA VAL A 227 -18.64 7.60 -21.22
C VAL A 227 -18.23 8.55 -20.09
N SER A 228 -18.87 8.38 -18.94
CA SER A 228 -18.52 9.11 -17.72
C SER A 228 -17.20 8.59 -17.16
N VAL A 229 -16.43 9.46 -16.50
CA VAL A 229 -15.22 9.05 -15.77
C VAL A 229 -15.48 9.24 -14.29
N THR A 230 -15.35 8.16 -13.52
CA THR A 230 -15.55 8.17 -12.08
C THR A 230 -14.25 7.82 -11.37
N LEU A 231 -13.85 8.69 -10.45
CA LEU A 231 -12.75 8.49 -9.51
C LEU A 231 -13.34 8.01 -8.18
N GLN A 232 -12.80 6.94 -7.63
CA GLN A 232 -13.10 6.45 -6.29
C GLN A 232 -11.82 6.46 -5.45
N ILE A 233 -11.89 7.08 -4.27
CA ILE A 233 -10.83 7.09 -3.25
C ILE A 233 -11.48 6.68 -1.92
N GLY A 234 -11.13 5.50 -1.40
CA GLY A 234 -11.83 4.90 -0.26
C GLY A 234 -13.34 4.80 -0.52
N ASN A 235 -14.13 5.38 0.38
CA ASN A 235 -15.58 5.44 0.26
C ASN A 235 -16.11 6.65 -0.54
N THR A 236 -15.24 7.56 -0.98
CA THR A 236 -15.64 8.73 -1.79
C THR A 236 -15.66 8.38 -3.27
N LYS A 237 -16.79 8.62 -3.93
CA LYS A 237 -16.94 8.54 -5.39
C LYS A 237 -17.16 9.93 -5.97
N LYS A 238 -16.42 10.29 -7.02
CA LYS A 238 -16.50 11.57 -7.73
C LYS A 238 -16.58 11.31 -9.23
N GLU A 239 -17.70 11.67 -9.82
CA GLU A 239 -17.81 11.77 -11.28
C GLU A 239 -17.19 13.09 -11.73
N ILE A 240 -16.39 13.06 -12.80
CA ILE A 240 -15.75 14.25 -13.35
C ILE A 240 -16.79 15.03 -14.16
N GLN A 241 -17.27 16.13 -13.60
CA GLN A 241 -18.35 16.91 -14.20
C GLN A 241 -17.91 17.62 -15.49
N ASN A 242 -18.84 17.76 -16.45
CA ASN A 242 -18.67 18.50 -17.70
C ASN A 242 -17.56 18.00 -18.63
N VAL A 243 -17.02 16.80 -18.39
CA VAL A 243 -15.98 16.19 -19.22
C VAL A 243 -16.30 14.70 -19.38
N GLN A 244 -16.22 14.20 -20.60
CA GLN A 244 -16.45 12.78 -20.91
C GLN A 244 -15.30 12.24 -21.76
N PHE A 245 -15.02 10.95 -21.60
CA PHE A 245 -14.10 10.23 -22.48
C PHE A 245 -14.89 9.63 -23.64
N THR A 246 -14.39 9.70 -24.87
CA THR A 246 -15.09 9.12 -26.04
C THR A 246 -14.35 7.90 -26.58
N TYR A 247 -14.98 6.73 -26.48
CA TYR A 247 -14.51 5.53 -27.17
C TYR A 247 -14.81 5.63 -28.67
N SER A 248 -13.74 5.61 -29.47
CA SER A 248 -13.75 5.75 -30.93
C SER A 248 -13.40 4.43 -31.61
N GLU A 249 -13.71 4.31 -32.90
CA GLU A 249 -13.37 3.11 -33.68
C GLU A 249 -11.87 2.80 -33.62
N ASN A 250 -11.53 1.52 -33.57
CA ASN A 250 -10.13 1.09 -33.53
C ASN A 250 -9.40 1.53 -34.80
N PRO A 251 -8.13 1.97 -34.69
CA PRO A 251 -7.33 2.34 -35.84
C PRO A 251 -7.14 1.16 -36.79
N THR A 252 -7.12 1.45 -38.09
CA THR A 252 -6.91 0.44 -39.14
C THR A 252 -5.69 0.79 -39.96
N VAL A 253 -4.90 -0.22 -40.31
CA VAL A 253 -3.78 -0.09 -41.26
C VAL A 253 -4.24 -0.67 -42.60
N SER A 254 -4.19 0.13 -43.65
CA SER A 254 -4.62 -0.27 -44.99
C SER A 254 -3.44 -0.60 -45.91
N LYS A 255 -2.29 0.08 -45.75
CA LYS A 255 -1.10 -0.16 -46.57
C LYS A 255 0.17 0.26 -45.84
N ILE A 256 1.24 -0.52 -46.02
CA ILE A 256 2.59 -0.16 -45.58
C ILE A 256 3.47 -0.07 -46.81
N THR A 257 4.17 1.04 -47.00
CA THR A 257 5.07 1.25 -48.14
C THR A 257 6.42 1.74 -47.62
N PRO A 258 7.54 1.10 -47.98
CA PRO A 258 7.66 -0.11 -48.82
C PRO A 258 7.34 -1.41 -48.07
N GLU A 259 6.86 -2.43 -48.79
CA GLU A 259 6.55 -3.76 -48.24
C GLU A 259 7.79 -4.60 -47.91
N VAL A 260 8.95 -4.19 -48.44
CA VAL A 260 10.24 -4.85 -48.22
C VAL A 260 11.24 -3.88 -47.62
N SER A 261 12.07 -4.39 -46.72
CA SER A 261 13.13 -3.64 -46.06
C SER A 261 14.38 -4.49 -45.91
N ILE A 262 15.49 -3.84 -45.60
CA ILE A 262 16.77 -4.50 -45.32
C ILE A 262 16.75 -5.12 -43.92
N ARG A 263 17.42 -6.26 -43.73
CA ARG A 263 17.49 -6.99 -42.46
C ARG A 263 17.96 -6.10 -41.29
N SER A 264 18.88 -5.18 -41.56
CA SER A 264 19.44 -4.28 -40.56
C SER A 264 18.47 -3.18 -40.09
N GLY A 265 17.29 -3.03 -40.71
CA GLY A 265 16.33 -1.99 -40.37
C GLY A 265 16.76 -0.59 -40.80
N GLY A 266 16.24 0.45 -40.12
CA GLY A 266 16.61 1.86 -40.35
C GLY A 266 15.95 2.55 -41.57
N ARG A 267 15.15 1.82 -42.37
CA ARG A 267 14.41 2.38 -43.50
C ARG A 267 13.14 3.08 -43.02
N ASN A 268 12.89 4.29 -43.51
CA ASN A 268 11.61 4.97 -43.32
C ASN A 268 10.48 4.20 -44.01
N ILE A 269 9.40 3.95 -43.27
CA ILE A 269 8.17 3.32 -43.76
C ILE A 269 7.02 4.31 -43.67
N THR A 270 6.17 4.31 -44.68
CA THR A 270 4.92 5.06 -44.71
C THR A 270 3.77 4.10 -44.44
N VAL A 271 3.00 4.36 -43.38
CA VAL A 271 1.81 3.59 -43.01
C VAL A 271 0.57 4.41 -43.35
N LEU A 272 -0.28 3.85 -44.21
CA LEU A 272 -1.59 4.40 -44.57
C LEU A 272 -2.67 3.66 -43.79
N GLY A 273 -3.71 4.38 -43.41
CA GLY A 273 -4.77 3.87 -42.54
C GLY A 273 -5.69 4.96 -42.03
N ALA A 274 -6.46 4.65 -40.99
CA ALA A 274 -7.39 5.57 -40.34
C ALA A 274 -7.31 5.46 -38.81
N GLY A 275 -7.70 6.53 -38.10
CA GLY A 275 -7.75 6.56 -36.63
C GLY A 275 -6.38 6.67 -35.94
N PHE A 276 -5.34 7.11 -36.63
CA PHE A 276 -4.02 7.30 -36.00
C PHE A 276 -3.95 8.53 -35.08
N ASP A 277 -4.93 9.43 -35.15
CA ASP A 277 -5.03 10.63 -34.31
C ASP A 277 -5.48 10.34 -32.87
N ILE A 278 -6.12 9.18 -32.64
CA ILE A 278 -6.66 8.78 -31.33
C ILE A 278 -5.72 7.86 -30.53
N ILE A 279 -4.52 7.58 -31.06
CA ILE A 279 -3.50 6.78 -30.38
C ILE A 279 -2.35 7.67 -29.93
N GLN A 280 -1.86 7.47 -28.71
CA GLN A 280 -0.79 8.30 -28.13
C GLN A 280 0.60 7.85 -28.57
N LYS A 281 0.77 6.55 -28.84
CA LYS A 281 2.03 5.97 -29.26
C LYS A 281 1.79 4.91 -30.32
N PHE A 282 2.56 4.98 -31.40
CA PHE A 282 2.58 3.99 -32.46
C PHE A 282 3.96 3.33 -32.52
N SER A 283 3.99 2.01 -32.62
CA SER A 283 5.23 1.25 -32.80
C SER A 283 4.98 0.10 -33.76
N VAL A 284 5.96 -0.17 -34.63
CA VAL A 284 5.93 -1.31 -35.55
C VAL A 284 6.83 -2.39 -34.98
N GLU A 285 6.26 -3.57 -34.73
CA GLU A 285 6.98 -4.76 -34.30
C GLU A 285 7.07 -5.75 -35.47
N LEU A 286 8.28 -6.19 -35.80
CA LEU A 286 8.54 -7.18 -36.84
C LEU A 286 8.99 -8.48 -36.18
N LYS A 287 8.24 -9.56 -36.38
CA LYS A 287 8.60 -10.90 -35.89
C LYS A 287 9.22 -11.71 -37.02
N PHE A 288 10.52 -11.98 -36.91
CA PHE A 288 11.25 -12.85 -37.84
C PHE A 288 11.38 -14.26 -37.25
N LYS A 289 11.18 -15.30 -38.08
CA LYS A 289 11.63 -16.64 -37.70
C LYS A 289 13.14 -16.72 -37.88
N PRO A 290 13.89 -17.34 -36.95
CA PRO A 290 15.31 -17.63 -37.17
C PRO A 290 15.44 -18.47 -38.44
N PHE A 291 16.38 -18.11 -39.30
CA PHE A 291 16.73 -18.98 -40.42
C PHE A 291 17.52 -20.17 -39.85
N THR A 292 17.09 -21.38 -40.15
CA THR A 292 18.01 -22.51 -40.24
C THR A 292 18.96 -22.20 -41.40
N ASP A 293 20.25 -22.22 -41.13
CA ASP A 293 21.31 -21.92 -42.08
C ASP A 293 21.08 -22.65 -43.41
N ILE A 294 21.18 -21.91 -44.53
CA ILE A 294 21.27 -22.45 -45.89
C ILE A 294 22.73 -22.81 -46.14
#